data_AF-A0AAW2SIL7-F1
#
_entry.id   AF-A0AAW2SIL7-F1
#
_cell.length_a   1.000
_cell.length_b   1.000
_cell.length_c   1.000
_cell.angle_alpha   90.00
_cell.angle_beta   90.00
_cell.angle_gamma   90.00
#
_symmetry.space_group_name_H-M   'P 1'
#
loop_
_entity.id
_entity.type
_entity.pdbx_description
1 polymer ?
#
loop_
_entity_poly.entity_id
_entity_poly.type
_entity_poly.pdbx_seq_one_letter_code
_entity_poly.pdbx_strand_id
1 'polypeptide(L)'
;MSIAFLDPGNLEGDLQAGAIAGYSLLWLLMWATAMGLLIQLLSARIGVATGRHLAELCREEYPYWAGIVLWFMAEVALIGADIQEVIGSAIAIQILSRGLLPLWGFYGSKQADSIGLVNAGQYLEEKYGGGLFPILYIWGIGLLAAGQSSTITGTYAGQFIMGGFLNLRLKKSVRALITRSCAIIPTIVVALVFNKSESSLDVLNEWLNVLQSIQIPFALIPLLTLVSKEQVMGVFKVGPTLERAAWTVAGLVIVINGYLLLHFFLSEVNGLLFGFLVSAGTAAYVAFIVYLISHRNSELSNWLSQFVPKSFSYSGN
;
A
#
# COMPACT_ATOMS: atom_id res chain seq x y z
N MET A 1 -11.61 -1.21 -9.81
CA MET A 1 -10.48 -1.31 -8.86
C MET A 1 -9.88 -2.72 -8.80
N SER A 2 -10.60 -3.80 -9.12
CA SER A 2 -10.12 -5.18 -8.93
C SER A 2 -8.79 -5.52 -9.64
N ILE A 3 -8.47 -4.83 -10.73
CA ILE A 3 -7.24 -5.10 -11.49
C ILE A 3 -5.96 -4.68 -10.77
N ALA A 4 -6.05 -3.76 -9.80
CA ALA A 4 -4.92 -3.34 -8.98
C ALA A 4 -4.50 -4.38 -7.93
N PHE A 5 -5.29 -5.45 -7.75
CA PHE A 5 -4.93 -6.60 -6.92
C PHE A 5 -4.21 -7.71 -7.71
N LEU A 6 -4.04 -7.51 -9.02
CA LEU A 6 -3.36 -8.44 -9.92
C LEU A 6 -1.98 -7.92 -10.35
N ASP A 7 -1.39 -7.04 -9.54
CA ASP A 7 -0.06 -6.51 -9.76
C ASP A 7 1.02 -7.59 -9.48
N PRO A 8 2.22 -7.44 -10.07
CA PRO A 8 3.30 -8.41 -9.91
C PRO A 8 3.67 -8.73 -8.45
N GLY A 9 3.60 -7.75 -7.54
CA GLY A 9 3.96 -7.94 -6.13
C GLY A 9 3.00 -8.87 -5.39
N ASN A 10 1.69 -8.67 -5.57
CA ASN A 10 0.68 -9.56 -5.01
C ASN A 10 0.76 -10.98 -5.61
N LEU A 11 1.01 -11.10 -6.92
CA LEU A 11 1.19 -12.40 -7.56
C LEU A 11 2.39 -13.17 -7.00
N GLU A 12 3.51 -12.49 -6.77
CA GLU A 12 4.70 -13.07 -6.16
C GLU A 12 4.41 -13.60 -4.75
N GLY A 13 3.76 -12.78 -3.90
CA GLY A 13 3.40 -13.17 -2.53
C GLY A 13 2.44 -14.37 -2.49
N ASP A 14 1.41 -14.38 -3.33
CA ASP A 14 0.46 -15.50 -3.41
C ASP A 14 1.11 -16.80 -3.89
N LEU A 15 2.04 -16.71 -4.85
CA LEU A 15 2.80 -17.86 -5.34
C LEU A 15 3.74 -18.42 -4.28
N GLN A 16 4.46 -17.56 -3.56
CA GLN A 16 5.34 -17.98 -2.45
C GLN A 16 4.52 -18.63 -1.33
N ALA A 17 3.40 -18.04 -0.93
CA ALA A 17 2.50 -18.59 0.07
C ALA A 17 1.94 -19.96 -0.35
N GLY A 18 1.53 -20.10 -1.61
CA GLY A 18 1.06 -21.36 -2.18
C GLY A 18 2.16 -22.42 -2.31
N ALA A 19 3.40 -22.02 -2.59
CA ALA A 19 4.54 -22.93 -2.65
C ALA A 19 4.89 -23.52 -1.27
N ILE A 20 4.79 -22.71 -0.21
CA ILE A 20 5.13 -23.12 1.17
C ILE A 20 3.98 -23.90 1.82
N ALA A 21 2.74 -23.41 1.71
CA ALA A 21 1.60 -23.92 2.48
C ALA A 21 0.60 -24.73 1.64
N GLY A 22 0.83 -24.87 0.33
CA GLY A 22 -0.08 -25.53 -0.59
C GLY A 22 -1.47 -24.89 -0.59
N TYR A 23 -2.51 -25.70 -0.56
CA TYR A 23 -3.91 -25.24 -0.56
C TYR A 23 -4.42 -24.80 0.83
N SER A 24 -3.61 -24.92 1.88
CA SER A 24 -4.05 -24.62 3.25
C SER A 24 -4.44 -23.15 3.45
N LEU A 25 -3.87 -22.23 2.64
CA LEU A 25 -4.10 -20.79 2.75
C LEU A 25 -5.27 -20.28 1.88
N LEU A 26 -5.92 -21.12 1.06
CA LEU A 26 -6.98 -20.67 0.16
C LEU A 26 -8.16 -20.02 0.89
N TRP A 27 -8.54 -20.56 2.05
CA TRP A 27 -9.63 -19.98 2.84
C TRP A 27 -9.25 -18.60 3.40
N LEU A 28 -7.96 -18.39 3.72
CA LEU A 28 -7.43 -17.12 4.18
C LEU A 28 -7.43 -16.08 3.05
N LEU A 29 -6.99 -16.48 1.85
CA LEU A 29 -7.04 -15.65 0.64
C LEU A 29 -8.48 -15.20 0.31
N MET A 30 -9.44 -16.11 0.43
CA MET A 30 -10.86 -15.80 0.26
C MET A 30 -11.32 -14.72 1.24
N TRP A 31 -10.99 -14.84 2.53
CA TRP A 31 -11.33 -13.83 3.53
C TRP A 31 -10.60 -12.51 3.30
N ALA A 32 -9.32 -12.53 2.93
CA ALA A 32 -8.56 -11.35 2.58
C ALA A 32 -9.23 -10.57 1.43
N THR A 33 -9.68 -11.28 0.40
CA THR A 33 -10.42 -10.70 -0.72
C THR A 33 -11.78 -10.13 -0.29
N ALA A 34 -12.52 -10.84 0.56
CA ALA A 34 -13.79 -10.37 1.10
C ALA A 34 -13.64 -9.11 1.97
N MET A 35 -12.59 -9.05 2.80
CA MET A 35 -12.22 -7.88 3.59
C MET A 35 -11.82 -6.71 2.69
N GLY A 36 -11.03 -6.95 1.64
CA GLY A 36 -10.69 -5.95 0.63
C GLY A 36 -11.92 -5.39 -0.07
N LEU A 37 -12.88 -6.25 -0.45
CA LEU A 37 -14.14 -5.84 -1.05
C LEU A 37 -14.95 -4.93 -0.12
N LEU A 38 -15.03 -5.27 1.18
CA LEU A 38 -15.71 -4.43 2.17
C LEU A 38 -15.13 -3.01 2.20
N ILE A 39 -13.80 -2.88 2.31
CA ILE A 39 -13.12 -1.58 2.34
C ILE A 39 -13.35 -0.81 1.04
N GLN A 40 -13.29 -1.47 -0.11
CA GLN A 40 -13.55 -0.86 -1.42
C GLN A 40 -14.99 -0.35 -1.55
N LEU A 41 -15.97 -1.08 -1.01
CA LEU A 41 -17.36 -0.65 -0.98
C LEU A 41 -17.56 0.60 -0.12
N LEU A 42 -16.86 0.71 1.02
CA LEU A 42 -16.89 1.91 1.85
C LEU A 42 -16.26 3.11 1.13
N SER A 43 -15.12 2.91 0.47
CA SER A 43 -14.47 3.94 -0.36
C SER A 43 -15.37 4.42 -1.50
N ALA A 44 -16.02 3.48 -2.20
CA ALA A 44 -16.99 3.81 -3.24
C ALA A 44 -18.20 4.57 -2.68
N ARG A 45 -18.70 4.19 -1.50
CA ARG A 45 -19.82 4.86 -0.83
C ARG A 45 -19.51 6.32 -0.48
N ILE A 46 -18.29 6.62 -0.01
CA ILE A 46 -17.87 8.02 0.19
C ILE A 46 -17.96 8.79 -1.12
N GLY A 47 -17.38 8.25 -2.19
CA GLY A 47 -17.36 8.90 -3.50
C GLY A 47 -18.75 9.20 -4.03
N VAL A 48 -19.67 8.24 -3.91
CA VAL A 48 -21.05 8.37 -4.38
C VAL A 48 -21.88 9.31 -3.50
N ALA A 49 -21.72 9.24 -2.18
CA ALA A 49 -22.52 10.04 -1.25
C ALA A 49 -22.09 11.52 -1.20
N THR A 50 -20.77 11.78 -1.25
CA THR A 50 -20.22 13.13 -1.08
C THR A 50 -19.91 13.81 -2.42
N GLY A 51 -19.82 13.05 -3.52
CA GLY A 51 -19.33 13.55 -4.81
C GLY A 51 -17.83 13.84 -4.83
N ARG A 52 -17.10 13.47 -3.77
CA ARG A 52 -15.71 13.81 -3.52
C ARG A 52 -14.92 12.58 -3.16
N HIS A 53 -13.61 12.59 -3.42
CA HIS A 53 -12.75 11.46 -3.09
C HIS A 53 -12.11 11.61 -1.71
N LEU A 54 -11.63 10.49 -1.15
CA LEU A 54 -11.10 10.41 0.22
C LEU A 54 -10.03 11.49 0.51
N ALA A 55 -9.07 11.70 -0.40
CA ALA A 55 -8.00 12.68 -0.22
C ALA A 55 -8.49 14.13 -0.04
N GLU A 56 -9.58 14.52 -0.71
CA GLU A 56 -10.18 15.85 -0.54
C GLU A 56 -10.82 16.00 0.84
N LEU A 57 -11.56 14.98 1.27
CA LEU A 57 -12.20 14.99 2.59
C LEU A 57 -11.17 14.96 3.72
N CYS A 58 -10.09 14.19 3.56
CA CYS A 58 -8.98 14.21 4.51
C CYS A 58 -8.34 15.59 4.63
N ARG A 59 -8.17 16.32 3.51
CA ARG A 59 -7.62 17.69 3.55
C ARG A 59 -8.52 18.67 4.31
N GLU A 60 -9.83 18.51 4.22
CA GLU A 60 -10.77 19.42 4.88
C GLU A 60 -10.98 19.10 6.36
N GLU A 61 -10.96 17.81 6.70
CA GLU A 61 -11.27 17.34 8.05
C GLU A 61 -10.05 17.36 8.98
N TYR A 62 -8.86 17.11 8.44
CA TYR A 62 -7.61 17.12 9.21
C TYR A 62 -6.87 18.46 9.07
N PRO A 63 -6.13 18.90 10.11
CA PRO A 63 -5.31 20.10 10.00
C PRO A 63 -4.23 19.94 8.94
N TYR A 64 -3.78 21.07 8.39
CA TYR A 64 -2.83 21.13 7.27
C TYR A 64 -1.59 20.23 7.43
N TRP A 65 -1.00 20.20 8.63
CA TRP A 65 0.17 19.38 8.92
C TRP A 65 -0.12 17.86 8.80
N ALA A 66 -1.27 17.40 9.30
CA ALA A 66 -1.68 16.01 9.22
C ALA A 66 -2.05 15.63 7.78
N GLY A 67 -2.68 16.54 7.03
CA GLY A 67 -2.93 16.39 5.61
C GLY A 67 -1.63 16.21 4.79
N ILE A 68 -0.57 16.94 5.12
CA ILE A 68 0.75 16.75 4.47
C ILE A 68 1.34 15.37 4.80
N VAL A 69 1.26 14.93 6.07
CA VAL A 69 1.76 13.60 6.45
C VAL A 69 1.01 12.49 5.71
N LEU A 70 -0.32 12.59 5.65
CA LEU A 70 -1.16 11.63 4.89
C LEU A 70 -0.83 11.64 3.40
N TRP A 71 -0.62 12.81 2.81
CA TRP A 71 -0.18 12.95 1.42
C TRP A 71 1.17 12.27 1.18
N PHE A 72 2.15 12.54 2.04
CA PHE A 72 3.48 11.96 1.93
C PHE A 72 3.42 10.43 2.00
N MET A 73 2.71 9.88 2.98
CA MET A 73 2.53 8.43 3.10
C MET A 73 1.83 7.82 1.87
N ALA A 74 0.84 8.51 1.30
CA ALA A 74 0.13 8.04 0.11
C ALA A 74 1.00 8.09 -1.17
N GLU A 75 1.82 9.12 -1.35
CA GLU A 75 2.76 9.17 -2.48
C GLU A 75 3.88 8.14 -2.34
N VAL A 76 4.40 7.91 -1.12
CA VAL A 76 5.39 6.85 -0.89
C VAL A 76 4.79 5.46 -1.16
N ALA A 77 3.52 5.23 -0.82
CA ALA A 77 2.82 3.99 -1.16
C ALA A 77 2.73 3.77 -2.67
N LEU A 78 2.41 4.84 -3.41
CA LEU A 78 2.30 4.81 -4.86
C LEU A 78 3.65 4.54 -5.53
N ILE A 79 4.73 5.15 -5.03
CA ILE A 79 6.09 4.88 -5.50
C ILE A 79 6.48 3.43 -5.21
N GLY A 80 6.17 2.91 -4.03
CA GLY A 80 6.44 1.51 -3.66
C GLY A 80 5.76 0.51 -4.59
N ALA A 81 4.49 0.74 -4.94
CA ALA A 81 3.77 -0.08 -5.92
C ALA A 81 4.39 0.02 -7.33
N ASP A 82 4.76 1.22 -7.78
CA ASP A 82 5.39 1.44 -9.10
C ASP A 82 6.74 0.71 -9.21
N ILE A 83 7.49 0.55 -8.11
CA ILE A 83 8.72 -0.27 -8.09
C ILE A 83 8.41 -1.74 -8.42
N GLN A 84 7.38 -2.33 -7.80
CA GLN A 84 6.97 -3.73 -8.06
C GLN A 84 6.48 -3.91 -9.52
N GLU A 85 5.79 -2.91 -10.08
CA GLU A 85 5.37 -2.92 -11.49
C GLU A 85 6.56 -2.92 -12.46
N VAL A 86 7.57 -2.10 -12.19
CA VAL A 86 8.79 -2.01 -13.00
C VAL A 86 9.55 -3.33 -12.95
N ILE A 87 9.68 -3.93 -11.76
CA ILE A 87 10.33 -5.24 -11.58
C ILE A 87 9.58 -6.32 -12.37
N GLY A 88 8.25 -6.43 -12.21
CA GLY A 88 7.45 -7.41 -12.94
C GLY A 88 7.50 -7.22 -14.46
N SER A 89 7.44 -5.98 -14.94
CA SER A 89 7.54 -5.68 -16.37
C SER A 89 8.91 -6.04 -16.95
N ALA A 90 10.00 -5.80 -16.21
CA ALA A 90 11.35 -6.17 -16.62
C ALA A 90 11.50 -7.68 -16.76
N ILE A 91 11.01 -8.44 -15.78
CA ILE A 91 10.98 -9.92 -15.79
C ILE A 91 10.17 -10.42 -16.99
N ALA A 92 9.01 -9.82 -17.24
CA ALA A 92 8.15 -10.21 -18.34
C ALA A 92 8.84 -10.03 -19.71
N ILE A 93 9.54 -8.92 -19.94
CA ILE A 93 10.30 -8.69 -21.17
C ILE A 93 11.45 -9.69 -21.31
N GLN A 94 12.14 -10.01 -20.22
CA GLN A 94 13.21 -11.02 -20.23
C GLN A 94 12.68 -12.38 -20.70
N ILE A 95 11.55 -12.82 -20.15
CA ILE A 95 10.88 -14.07 -20.51
C ILE A 95 10.47 -14.06 -21.99
N LEU A 96 9.78 -13.02 -22.44
CA LEU A 96 9.26 -12.92 -23.81
C LEU A 96 10.37 -12.81 -24.85
N SER A 97 11.49 -12.19 -24.50
CA SER A 97 12.64 -12.04 -25.40
C SER A 97 13.59 -13.24 -25.40
N ARG A 98 13.36 -14.29 -24.60
CA ARG A 98 14.36 -15.37 -24.35
C ARG A 98 15.75 -14.83 -23.97
N GLY A 99 15.82 -13.64 -23.37
CA GLY A 99 17.07 -12.95 -23.08
C GLY A 99 17.81 -12.33 -24.28
N LEU A 100 17.22 -12.31 -25.49
CA LEU A 100 17.82 -11.70 -26.69
C LEU A 100 17.81 -10.17 -26.70
N LEU A 101 16.87 -9.52 -25.99
CA LEU A 101 16.83 -8.07 -25.86
C LEU A 101 17.59 -7.68 -24.60
N PRO A 102 18.82 -7.16 -24.70
CA PRO A 102 19.56 -6.81 -23.52
C PRO A 102 19.12 -5.39 -23.12
N LEU A 103 18.24 -5.27 -22.12
CA LEU A 103 17.79 -3.98 -21.59
C LEU A 103 18.90 -3.43 -20.68
N TRP A 104 19.93 -2.83 -21.28
CA TRP A 104 21.18 -2.38 -20.65
C TRP A 104 21.06 -1.40 -19.46
N GLY A 105 19.84 -1.02 -19.03
CA GLY A 105 19.60 -0.25 -17.81
C GLY A 105 19.31 -1.08 -16.55
N PHE A 106 19.07 -2.39 -16.69
CA PHE A 106 18.69 -3.30 -15.58
C PHE A 106 19.36 -4.69 -15.68
N TYR A 107 20.30 -4.87 -16.61
CA TYR A 107 20.74 -6.19 -17.07
C TYR A 107 22.07 -6.67 -16.48
N GLY A 108 22.12 -7.96 -16.12
CA GLY A 108 23.36 -8.74 -16.00
C GLY A 108 23.58 -9.49 -14.69
N SER A 109 22.63 -9.47 -13.77
CA SER A 109 22.77 -10.12 -12.47
C SER A 109 22.02 -11.46 -12.50
N LYS A 110 22.65 -12.55 -12.03
CA LYS A 110 22.00 -13.88 -11.87
C LYS A 110 20.84 -13.85 -10.86
N GLN A 111 20.54 -12.68 -10.31
CA GLN A 111 19.54 -12.41 -9.29
C GLN A 111 18.10 -12.32 -9.81
N ALA A 112 17.87 -12.36 -11.12
CA ALA A 112 16.52 -12.59 -11.67
C ALA A 112 16.01 -14.04 -11.45
N ASP A 113 16.88 -14.96 -11.00
CA ASP A 113 16.53 -16.33 -10.60
C ASP A 113 16.14 -16.46 -9.11
N SER A 114 16.04 -15.35 -8.37
CA SER A 114 15.48 -15.38 -7.01
C SER A 114 13.98 -15.69 -7.06
N ILE A 115 13.54 -16.49 -6.09
CA ILE A 115 12.26 -17.21 -6.10
C ILE A 115 11.08 -16.24 -6.06
N GLY A 116 10.32 -16.14 -7.15
CA GLY A 116 9.05 -15.39 -7.13
C GLY A 116 8.26 -15.42 -8.44
N LEU A 117 8.80 -14.82 -9.51
CA LEU A 117 8.06 -14.61 -10.76
C LEU A 117 8.66 -15.35 -11.98
N VAL A 118 9.99 -15.40 -12.11
CA VAL A 118 10.65 -16.16 -13.21
C VAL A 118 10.50 -17.66 -12.99
N ASN A 119 10.84 -18.13 -11.78
CA ASN A 119 10.76 -19.53 -11.40
C ASN A 119 9.31 -20.06 -11.47
N ALA A 120 8.33 -19.21 -11.16
CA ALA A 120 6.91 -19.57 -11.30
C ALA A 120 6.54 -19.86 -12.76
N GLY A 121 6.99 -19.02 -13.70
CA GLY A 121 6.78 -19.25 -15.12
C GLY A 121 7.42 -20.55 -15.62
N GLN A 122 8.66 -20.84 -15.20
CA GLN A 122 9.37 -22.07 -15.54
C GLN A 122 8.72 -23.30 -14.91
N TYR A 123 8.32 -23.23 -13.63
CA TYR A 123 7.62 -24.30 -12.94
C TYR A 123 6.27 -24.63 -13.61
N LEU A 124 5.52 -23.60 -14.01
CA LEU A 124 4.27 -23.78 -14.75
C LEU A 124 4.52 -24.47 -16.10
N GLU A 125 5.59 -24.11 -16.81
CA GLU A 125 5.98 -24.78 -18.04
C GLU A 125 6.39 -26.24 -17.82
N GLU A 126 7.16 -26.55 -16.78
CA GLU A 126 7.58 -27.92 -16.45
C GLU A 126 6.40 -28.81 -16.02
N LYS A 127 5.48 -28.25 -15.23
CA LYS A 127 4.34 -29.01 -14.66
C LYS A 127 3.20 -29.24 -15.65
N TYR A 128 2.89 -28.25 -16.48
CA TYR A 128 1.74 -28.29 -17.37
C TYR A 128 2.13 -28.52 -18.84
N GLY A 129 3.44 -28.52 -19.14
CA GLY A 129 4.01 -28.81 -20.45
C GLY A 129 3.93 -27.64 -21.44
N GLY A 130 4.91 -27.57 -22.33
CA GLY A 130 4.90 -26.67 -23.49
C GLY A 130 4.19 -27.34 -24.67
N GLY A 131 2.88 -27.13 -24.79
CA GLY A 131 2.12 -27.50 -25.99
C GLY A 131 2.39 -26.56 -27.17
N LEU A 132 1.36 -26.29 -27.98
CA LEU A 132 1.42 -25.35 -29.12
C LEU A 132 1.78 -23.91 -28.70
N PHE A 133 1.52 -23.54 -27.45
CA PHE A 133 1.92 -22.28 -26.83
C PHE A 133 2.66 -22.58 -25.51
N PRO A 134 3.94 -22.21 -25.37
CA PRO A 134 4.64 -22.42 -24.11
C PRO A 134 4.03 -21.54 -23.02
N ILE A 135 3.70 -22.15 -21.88
CA ILE A 135 3.00 -21.50 -20.77
C ILE A 135 3.82 -20.33 -20.21
N LEU A 136 5.13 -20.43 -20.30
CA LEU A 136 6.06 -19.36 -19.98
C LEU A 136 5.78 -18.05 -20.77
N TYR A 137 5.35 -18.14 -22.03
CA TYR A 137 4.94 -16.94 -22.79
C TYR A 137 3.61 -16.37 -22.32
N ILE A 138 2.65 -17.24 -21.98
CA ILE A 138 1.36 -16.80 -21.44
C ILE A 138 1.58 -16.08 -20.11
N TRP A 139 2.46 -16.63 -19.26
CA TRP A 139 2.90 -16.01 -18.02
C TRP A 139 3.57 -14.65 -18.26
N GLY A 140 4.53 -14.57 -19.19
CA GLY A 140 5.18 -13.30 -19.55
C GLY A 140 4.21 -12.25 -20.09
N ILE A 141 3.24 -12.63 -20.94
CA ILE A 141 2.21 -11.71 -21.42
C ILE A 141 1.31 -11.24 -20.27
N GLY A 142 0.92 -12.16 -19.37
CA GLY A 142 0.13 -11.84 -18.18
C GLY A 142 0.84 -10.86 -17.25
N LEU A 143 2.13 -11.07 -17.00
CA LEU A 143 2.95 -10.19 -16.16
C LEU A 143 3.13 -8.80 -16.78
N LEU A 144 3.31 -8.72 -18.11
CA LEU A 144 3.29 -7.44 -18.82
C LEU A 144 1.93 -6.75 -18.71
N ALA A 145 0.83 -7.48 -18.92
CA ALA A 145 -0.52 -6.92 -18.84
C ALA A 145 -0.84 -6.39 -17.43
N ALA A 146 -0.44 -7.12 -16.39
CA ALA A 146 -0.53 -6.72 -15.00
C ALA A 146 0.22 -5.40 -14.74
N GLY A 147 1.49 -5.31 -15.14
CA GLY A 147 2.29 -4.10 -14.99
C GLY A 147 1.68 -2.88 -15.71
N GLN A 148 1.20 -3.04 -16.94
CA GLN A 148 0.55 -1.94 -17.67
C GLN A 148 -0.74 -1.47 -17.02
N SER A 149 -1.58 -2.39 -16.52
CA SER A 149 -2.83 -2.01 -15.88
C SER A 149 -2.62 -1.30 -14.55
N SER A 150 -1.59 -1.71 -13.79
CA SER A 150 -1.28 -1.09 -12.51
C SER A 150 -0.76 0.33 -12.72
N THR A 151 0.08 0.57 -13.74
CA THR A 151 0.56 1.93 -14.09
C THR A 151 -0.59 2.91 -14.32
N ILE A 152 -1.60 2.48 -15.07
CA ILE A 152 -2.77 3.33 -15.34
C ILE A 152 -3.45 3.67 -14.01
N THR A 153 -3.62 2.69 -13.14
CA THR A 153 -4.24 2.90 -11.83
C THR A 153 -3.40 3.80 -10.93
N GLY A 154 -2.08 3.61 -10.87
CA GLY A 154 -1.15 4.46 -10.10
C GLY A 154 -1.19 5.91 -10.57
N THR A 155 -1.16 6.16 -11.88
CA THR A 155 -1.25 7.54 -12.40
C THR A 155 -2.57 8.23 -12.03
N TYR A 156 -3.70 7.51 -12.07
CA TYR A 156 -5.00 8.05 -11.67
C TYR A 156 -5.13 8.23 -10.15
N ALA A 157 -4.82 7.20 -9.35
CA ALA A 157 -4.89 7.24 -7.90
C ALA A 157 -4.04 8.40 -7.36
N GLY A 158 -2.84 8.53 -7.92
CA GLY A 158 -2.00 9.64 -7.62
C GLY A 158 -2.65 10.99 -7.96
N GLN A 159 -3.25 11.15 -9.14
CA GLN A 159 -3.88 12.44 -9.52
C GLN A 159 -4.91 12.88 -8.50
N PHE A 160 -5.68 11.94 -7.95
CA PHE A 160 -6.60 12.19 -6.85
C PHE A 160 -5.89 12.50 -5.53
N ILE A 161 -4.79 11.84 -5.19
CA ILE A 161 -3.98 12.15 -4.00
C ILE A 161 -3.43 13.58 -4.07
N MET A 162 -2.79 13.94 -5.18
CA MET A 162 -2.15 15.24 -5.38
C MET A 162 -3.18 16.39 -5.50
N GLY A 163 -4.26 16.15 -6.25
CA GLY A 163 -5.37 17.10 -6.38
C GLY A 163 -6.12 17.27 -5.06
N GLY A 164 -6.32 16.19 -4.31
CA GLY A 164 -7.04 16.23 -3.04
C GLY A 164 -6.26 16.87 -1.91
N PHE A 165 -5.03 16.41 -1.66
CA PHE A 165 -4.25 16.91 -0.53
C PHE A 165 -3.54 18.22 -0.81
N LEU A 166 -2.99 18.42 -2.02
CA LEU A 166 -2.20 19.62 -2.35
C LEU A 166 -2.93 20.61 -3.24
N ASN A 167 -4.09 20.26 -3.82
CA ASN A 167 -4.78 21.08 -4.82
C ASN A 167 -3.90 21.43 -6.04
N LEU A 168 -2.96 20.54 -6.35
CA LEU A 168 -2.04 20.67 -7.49
C LEU A 168 -2.55 19.84 -8.67
N ARG A 169 -2.88 20.53 -9.78
CA ARG A 169 -3.36 19.90 -11.01
C ARG A 169 -2.22 19.73 -12.02
N LEU A 170 -1.55 18.58 -11.97
CA LEU A 170 -0.51 18.21 -12.92
C LEU A 170 -1.08 17.44 -14.13
N LYS A 171 -0.50 17.66 -15.32
CA LYS A 171 -0.81 16.87 -16.52
C LYS A 171 -0.47 15.39 -16.29
N LYS A 172 -1.32 14.48 -16.76
CA LYS A 172 -1.18 13.01 -16.59
C LYS A 172 0.22 12.50 -16.94
N SER A 173 0.74 12.90 -18.11
CA SER A 173 2.05 12.44 -18.59
C SER A 173 3.23 12.96 -17.74
N VAL A 174 3.15 14.21 -17.27
CA VAL A 174 4.20 14.80 -16.41
C VAL A 174 4.22 14.07 -15.07
N ARG A 175 3.04 13.80 -14.51
CA ARG A 175 2.93 13.03 -13.29
C ARG A 175 3.53 11.64 -13.43
N ALA A 176 3.11 10.89 -14.46
CA ALA A 176 3.61 9.55 -14.72
C ALA A 176 5.14 9.53 -14.87
N LEU A 177 5.71 10.55 -15.51
CA LEU A 177 7.16 10.67 -15.65
C LEU A 177 7.85 10.90 -14.30
N ILE A 178 7.31 11.78 -13.45
CA ILE A 178 7.88 12.08 -12.13
C ILE A 178 7.84 10.84 -11.23
N THR A 179 6.67 10.23 -11.06
CA THR A 179 6.52 9.06 -10.17
C THR A 179 7.38 7.90 -10.64
N ARG A 180 7.41 7.63 -11.95
CA ARG A 180 8.28 6.59 -12.52
C ARG A 180 9.75 6.91 -12.38
N SER A 181 10.16 8.17 -12.54
CA SER A 181 11.56 8.55 -12.30
C SER A 181 11.93 8.31 -10.83
N CYS A 182 11.05 8.67 -9.90
CA CYS A 182 11.23 8.43 -8.47
C CYS A 182 11.23 6.93 -8.10
N ALA A 183 10.55 6.06 -8.84
CA ALA A 183 10.57 4.62 -8.63
C ALA A 183 11.81 3.96 -9.29
N ILE A 184 12.08 4.30 -10.54
CA ILE A 184 13.13 3.70 -11.38
C ILE A 184 14.53 4.10 -10.92
N ILE A 185 14.76 5.39 -10.64
CA ILE A 185 16.12 5.89 -10.34
C ILE A 185 16.70 5.23 -9.07
N PRO A 186 16.00 5.19 -7.91
CA PRO A 186 16.52 4.53 -6.72
C PRO A 186 16.75 3.04 -6.95
N THR A 187 15.84 2.38 -7.67
CA THR A 187 15.96 0.95 -7.99
C THR A 187 17.20 0.66 -8.83
N ILE A 188 17.47 1.48 -9.87
CA ILE A 188 18.68 1.37 -10.68
C ILE A 188 19.93 1.64 -9.84
N VAL A 189 19.91 2.68 -9.00
CA VAL A 189 21.06 3.02 -8.14
C VAL A 189 21.36 1.86 -7.19
N VAL A 190 20.34 1.29 -6.54
CA VAL A 190 20.49 0.12 -5.67
C VAL A 190 21.03 -1.07 -6.45
N ALA A 191 20.49 -1.37 -7.63
CA ALA A 191 20.98 -2.47 -8.47
C ALA A 191 22.45 -2.30 -8.92
N LEU A 192 22.87 -1.06 -9.22
CA LEU A 192 24.24 -0.76 -9.64
C LEU A 192 25.25 -0.76 -8.49
N VAL A 193 24.85 -0.26 -7.32
CA VAL A 193 25.70 -0.17 -6.12
C VAL A 193 25.82 -1.53 -5.42
N PHE A 194 24.72 -2.28 -5.31
CA PHE A 194 24.67 -3.60 -4.67
C PHE A 194 24.86 -4.71 -5.70
N ASN A 195 26.07 -4.77 -6.28
CA ASN A 195 26.40 -5.76 -7.31
C ASN A 195 26.70 -7.16 -6.67
N LYS A 196 25.98 -8.20 -7.12
CA LYS A 196 26.23 -9.67 -6.96
C LYS A 196 25.71 -10.48 -5.75
N SER A 197 24.64 -10.11 -5.03
CA SER A 197 23.99 -11.10 -4.14
C SER A 197 22.47 -11.15 -4.32
N GLU A 198 21.95 -12.36 -4.57
CA GLU A 198 20.51 -12.70 -4.62
C GLU A 198 19.74 -12.16 -3.41
N SER A 199 20.41 -12.11 -2.26
CA SER A 199 19.86 -11.57 -1.01
C SER A 199 19.43 -10.10 -1.05
N SER A 200 19.96 -9.26 -1.93
CA SER A 200 19.72 -7.81 -1.85
C SER A 200 18.37 -7.38 -2.45
N LEU A 201 17.86 -8.13 -3.43
CA LEU A 201 16.56 -7.86 -4.05
C LEU A 201 15.41 -8.47 -3.25
N ASP A 202 15.62 -9.67 -2.69
CA ASP A 202 14.68 -10.26 -1.72
C ASP A 202 14.50 -9.31 -0.53
N VAL A 203 15.61 -8.79 0.00
CA VAL A 203 15.60 -7.75 1.05
C VAL A 203 14.85 -6.51 0.57
N LEU A 204 15.07 -6.02 -0.66
CA LEU A 204 14.33 -4.87 -1.19
C LEU A 204 12.82 -5.13 -1.25
N ASN A 205 12.39 -6.29 -1.75
CA ASN A 205 10.98 -6.67 -1.80
C ASN A 205 10.37 -6.79 -0.39
N GLU A 206 11.09 -7.39 0.55
CA GLU A 206 10.69 -7.43 1.95
C GLU A 206 10.54 -6.03 2.56
N TRP A 207 11.50 -5.14 2.32
CA TRP A 207 11.43 -3.73 2.75
C TRP A 207 10.24 -2.99 2.11
N LEU A 208 9.94 -3.25 0.84
CA LEU A 208 8.77 -2.67 0.15
C LEU A 208 7.46 -3.16 0.78
N ASN A 209 7.37 -4.45 1.09
CA ASN A 209 6.20 -5.01 1.76
C ASN A 209 6.04 -4.44 3.18
N VAL A 210 7.12 -4.32 3.94
CA VAL A 210 7.12 -3.65 5.26
C VAL A 210 6.69 -2.19 5.13
N LEU A 211 7.17 -1.48 4.11
CA LEU A 211 6.79 -0.10 3.84
C LEU A 211 5.28 0.03 3.52
N GLN A 212 4.73 -0.90 2.73
CA GLN A 212 3.29 -0.95 2.45
C GLN A 212 2.47 -1.26 3.71
N SER A 213 2.92 -2.21 4.54
CA SER A 213 2.31 -2.53 5.84
C SER A 213 2.21 -1.31 6.77
N ILE A 214 3.25 -0.47 6.80
CA ILE A 214 3.28 0.80 7.56
C ILE A 214 2.19 1.76 7.08
N GLN A 215 1.87 1.77 5.79
CA GLN A 215 1.00 2.78 5.18
C GLN A 215 -0.49 2.44 5.25
N ILE A 216 -0.85 1.15 5.33
CA ILE A 216 -2.24 0.68 5.37
C ILE A 216 -3.12 1.46 6.38
N PRO A 217 -2.70 1.69 7.63
CA PRO A 217 -3.56 2.39 8.61
C PRO A 217 -3.86 3.84 8.22
N PHE A 218 -2.97 4.50 7.47
CA PHE A 218 -3.10 5.90 7.05
C PHE A 218 -4.19 6.08 5.99
N ALA A 219 -4.53 5.02 5.25
CA ALA A 219 -5.66 5.01 4.34
C ALA A 219 -6.94 4.50 5.03
N LEU A 220 -6.83 3.42 5.81
CA LEU A 220 -7.99 2.78 6.44
C LEU A 220 -8.62 3.62 7.54
N ILE A 221 -7.83 4.22 8.43
CA ILE A 221 -8.36 4.96 9.57
C ILE A 221 -9.17 6.18 9.09
N PRO A 222 -8.63 7.07 8.22
CA PRO A 222 -9.42 8.18 7.69
C PRO A 222 -10.65 7.73 6.93
N LEU A 223 -10.57 6.65 6.16
CA LEU A 223 -11.73 6.09 5.45
C LEU A 223 -12.84 5.73 6.44
N LEU A 224 -12.52 4.95 7.48
CA LEU A 224 -13.51 4.49 8.46
C LEU A 224 -14.06 5.62 9.33
N THR A 225 -13.25 6.61 9.68
CA THR A 225 -13.72 7.76 10.46
C THR A 225 -14.67 8.63 9.65
N LEU A 226 -14.34 8.92 8.38
CA LEU A 226 -15.16 9.77 7.52
C LEU A 226 -16.49 9.13 7.11
N VAL A 227 -16.49 7.83 6.82
CA VAL A 227 -17.71 7.06 6.50
C VAL A 227 -18.71 7.00 7.64
N SER A 228 -18.20 7.08 8.88
CA SER A 228 -19.02 7.01 10.09
C SER A 228 -19.48 8.40 10.56
N LYS A 229 -18.94 9.47 9.99
CA LYS A 229 -19.22 10.86 10.39
C LYS A 229 -20.48 11.38 9.70
N GLU A 230 -21.46 11.79 10.49
CA GLU A 230 -22.76 12.27 10.00
C GLU A 230 -22.64 13.60 9.25
N GLN A 231 -21.72 14.47 9.69
CA GLN A 231 -21.44 15.76 9.05
C GLN A 231 -20.91 15.59 7.61
N VAL A 232 -20.25 14.46 7.31
CA VAL A 232 -19.68 14.16 5.99
C VAL A 232 -20.65 13.37 5.13
N MET A 233 -21.25 12.32 5.70
CA MET A 233 -22.07 11.36 4.94
C MET A 233 -23.57 11.69 4.93
N GLY A 234 -24.04 12.58 5.81
CA GLY A 234 -25.45 12.91 5.98
C GLY A 234 -26.34 11.66 6.13
N VAL A 235 -27.38 11.58 5.30
CA VAL A 235 -28.34 10.45 5.27
C VAL A 235 -27.67 9.13 4.86
N PHE A 236 -26.52 9.16 4.19
CA PHE A 236 -25.80 7.98 3.72
C PHE A 236 -24.81 7.40 4.74
N LYS A 237 -24.82 7.91 5.98
CA LYS A 237 -24.02 7.39 7.10
C LYS A 237 -24.12 5.87 7.21
N VAL A 238 -23.00 5.23 7.52
CA VAL A 238 -22.96 3.78 7.71
C VAL A 238 -23.64 3.38 9.01
N GLY A 239 -24.43 2.30 8.95
CA GLY A 239 -25.09 1.74 10.12
C GLY A 239 -24.09 1.13 11.11
N PRO A 240 -24.45 1.04 12.41
CA PRO A 240 -23.52 0.66 13.47
C PRO A 240 -22.96 -0.76 13.31
N THR A 241 -23.70 -1.68 12.68
CA THR A 241 -23.25 -3.05 12.42
C THR A 241 -22.11 -3.09 11.39
N LEU A 242 -22.27 -2.36 10.28
CA LEU A 242 -21.28 -2.31 9.21
C LEU A 242 -20.04 -1.52 9.66
N GLU A 243 -20.23 -0.45 10.45
CA GLU A 243 -19.14 0.29 11.09
C GLU A 243 -18.31 -0.62 12.00
N ARG A 244 -18.94 -1.36 12.92
CA ARG A 244 -18.24 -2.31 13.81
C ARG A 244 -17.51 -3.40 13.04
N ALA A 245 -18.13 -3.95 12.00
CA ALA A 245 -17.50 -4.96 11.14
C ALA A 245 -16.25 -4.40 10.45
N ALA A 246 -16.35 -3.21 9.86
CA ALA A 246 -15.25 -2.58 9.15
C ALA A 246 -14.08 -2.19 10.08
N TRP A 247 -14.38 -1.67 11.28
CA TRP A 247 -13.37 -1.42 12.30
C TRP A 247 -12.72 -2.69 12.83
N THR A 248 -13.46 -3.79 12.94
CA THR A 248 -12.91 -5.10 13.33
C THR A 248 -11.93 -5.61 12.28
N VAL A 249 -12.31 -5.53 10.99
CA VAL A 249 -11.46 -5.91 9.86
C VAL A 249 -10.20 -5.04 9.81
N ALA A 250 -10.33 -3.72 9.90
CA ALA A 250 -9.18 -2.82 9.92
C ALA A 250 -8.29 -3.08 11.13
N GLY A 251 -8.86 -3.27 12.33
CA GLY A 251 -8.11 -3.61 13.53
C GLY A 251 -7.29 -4.90 13.37
N LEU A 252 -7.88 -5.95 12.80
CA LEU A 252 -7.20 -7.21 12.50
C LEU A 252 -6.03 -6.99 11.53
N VAL A 253 -6.25 -6.27 10.43
CA VAL A 253 -5.20 -5.96 9.44
C VAL A 253 -4.08 -5.14 10.09
N ILE A 254 -4.40 -4.11 10.85
CA ILE A 254 -3.42 -3.24 11.53
C ILE A 254 -2.60 -4.05 12.54
N VAL A 255 -3.21 -4.94 13.33
CA VAL A 255 -2.51 -5.78 14.31
C VAL A 255 -1.56 -6.76 13.63
N ILE A 256 -2.01 -7.44 12.57
CA ILE A 256 -1.17 -8.39 11.82
C ILE A 256 0.03 -7.67 11.21
N ASN A 257 -0.19 -6.53 10.55
CA ASN A 257 0.89 -5.74 9.97
C ASN A 257 1.82 -5.16 11.06
N GLY A 258 1.27 -4.77 12.21
CA GLY A 258 2.05 -4.33 13.37
C GLY A 258 2.95 -5.43 13.95
N TYR A 259 2.48 -6.68 13.97
CA TYR A 259 3.29 -7.83 14.36
C TYR A 259 4.46 -8.06 13.39
N LEU A 260 4.19 -8.05 12.09
CA LEU A 260 5.22 -8.22 11.06
C LEU A 260 6.29 -7.12 11.16
N LEU A 261 5.85 -5.88 11.34
CA LEU A 261 6.72 -4.74 11.54
C LEU A 261 7.60 -4.87 12.78
N LEU A 262 7.00 -5.27 13.91
CA LEU A 262 7.74 -5.45 15.15
C LEU A 262 8.77 -6.58 15.04
N HIS A 263 8.40 -7.70 14.42
CA HIS A 263 9.32 -8.81 14.18
C HIS A 263 10.51 -8.37 13.31
N PHE A 264 10.23 -7.69 12.20
CA PHE A 264 11.25 -7.17 11.29
C PHE A 264 12.23 -6.21 11.97
N PHE A 265 11.71 -5.26 12.76
CA PHE A 265 12.58 -4.34 13.49
C PHE A 265 13.39 -5.04 14.57
N LEU A 266 12.84 -6.04 15.26
CA LEU A 266 13.61 -6.81 16.26
C LEU A 266 14.74 -7.64 15.62
N SER A 267 14.57 -8.13 14.39
CA SER A 267 15.60 -8.90 13.69
C SER A 267 16.71 -8.03 13.10
N GLU A 268 16.36 -6.83 12.59
CA GLU A 268 17.30 -5.97 11.86
C GLU A 268 18.08 -5.00 12.78
N VAL A 269 17.54 -4.68 13.95
CA VAL A 269 18.14 -3.70 14.87
C VAL A 269 19.30 -4.31 15.64
N ASN A 270 20.50 -4.20 15.08
CA ASN A 270 21.76 -4.46 15.78
C ASN A 270 22.43 -3.13 16.16
N GLY A 271 22.15 -2.62 17.35
CA GLY A 271 22.83 -1.44 17.91
C GLY A 271 21.96 -0.53 18.76
N LEU A 272 22.53 0.02 19.84
CA LEU A 272 21.81 0.79 20.87
C LEU A 272 21.24 2.13 20.33
N LEU A 273 22.01 2.83 19.48
CA LEU A 273 21.56 4.08 18.84
C LEU A 273 20.47 3.84 17.80
N PHE A 274 20.63 2.81 16.98
CA PHE A 274 19.64 2.44 15.96
C PHE A 274 18.34 1.96 16.61
N GLY A 275 18.42 1.21 17.71
CA GLY A 275 17.25 0.81 18.49
C GLY A 275 16.49 1.99 19.11
N PHE A 276 17.20 2.99 19.64
CA PHE A 276 16.56 4.21 20.12
C PHE A 276 15.81 4.94 19.00
N LEU A 277 16.44 5.15 17.84
CA LEU A 277 15.82 5.82 16.70
C LEU A 277 14.58 5.08 16.18
N VAL A 278 14.67 3.76 16.03
CA VAL A 278 13.55 2.93 15.60
C VAL A 278 12.42 2.98 16.63
N SER A 279 12.72 2.83 17.92
CA SER A 279 11.69 2.89 18.97
C SER A 279 10.99 4.25 19.04
N ALA A 280 11.73 5.35 18.87
CA ALA A 280 11.17 6.69 18.80
C ALA A 280 10.29 6.87 17.55
N GLY A 281 10.72 6.34 16.40
CA GLY A 281 9.94 6.32 15.17
C GLY A 281 8.64 5.52 15.31
N THR A 282 8.69 4.33 15.89
CA THR A 282 7.51 3.50 16.17
C THR A 282 6.57 4.19 17.15
N ALA A 283 7.10 4.83 18.20
CA ALA A 283 6.27 5.59 19.14
C ALA A 283 5.57 6.77 18.46
N ALA A 284 6.27 7.53 17.59
CA ALA A 284 5.69 8.61 16.82
C ALA A 284 4.61 8.09 15.84
N TYR A 285 4.86 6.95 15.20
CA TYR A 285 3.91 6.27 14.31
C TYR A 285 2.62 5.89 15.05
N VAL A 286 2.73 5.23 16.20
CA VAL A 286 1.59 4.84 17.03
C VAL A 286 0.85 6.08 17.54
N ALA A 287 1.58 7.11 17.99
CA ALA A 287 0.97 8.37 18.43
C ALA A 287 0.16 9.04 17.31
N PHE A 288 0.67 9.02 16.07
CA PHE A 288 -0.06 9.56 14.92
C PHE A 288 -1.30 8.74 14.57
N ILE A 289 -1.23 7.40 14.64
CA ILE A 289 -2.41 6.54 14.49
C ILE A 289 -3.47 6.86 15.55
N VAL A 290 -3.07 6.98 16.82
CA VAL A 290 -3.98 7.34 17.92
C VAL A 290 -4.57 8.72 17.68
N TYR A 291 -3.79 9.67 17.18
CA TYR A 291 -4.26 11.00 16.81
C TYR A 291 -5.35 10.94 15.72
N LEU A 292 -5.15 10.18 14.64
CA LEU A 292 -6.15 10.01 13.58
C LEU A 292 -7.45 9.38 14.10
N ILE A 293 -7.35 8.40 15.01
CA ILE A 293 -8.52 7.76 15.64
C ILE A 293 -9.22 8.75 16.59
N SER A 294 -8.46 9.50 17.38
CA SER A 294 -9.01 10.47 18.35
C SER A 294 -9.71 11.65 17.68
N HIS A 295 -9.31 12.02 16.46
CA HIS A 295 -9.96 13.09 15.70
C HIS A 295 -11.41 12.75 15.28
N ARG A 296 -11.76 11.45 15.24
CA ARG A 296 -13.17 10.96 15.18
C ARG A 296 -14.02 11.55 16.30
N ASN A 297 -13.40 11.73 17.47
CA ASN A 297 -14.03 12.02 18.74
C ASN A 297 -14.03 13.52 19.08
N SER A 298 -13.94 14.42 18.10
CA SER A 298 -14.21 15.85 18.36
C SER A 298 -15.66 16.11 18.79
N GLU A 299 -16.58 15.15 18.62
CA GLU A 299 -17.86 15.13 19.35
C GLU A 299 -17.73 14.60 20.78
N LEU A 300 -16.77 13.72 21.09
CA LEU A 300 -16.48 13.26 22.45
C LEU A 300 -15.76 14.32 23.29
N SER A 301 -14.97 15.22 22.69
CA SER A 301 -14.43 16.40 23.39
C SER A 301 -15.52 17.45 23.63
N ASN A 302 -16.48 17.60 22.71
CA ASN A 302 -17.68 18.41 22.91
C ASN A 302 -18.63 17.79 23.96
N TRP A 303 -18.71 16.47 24.04
CA TRP A 303 -19.45 15.75 25.09
C TRP A 303 -18.73 15.83 26.44
N LEU A 304 -17.41 15.57 26.50
CA LEU A 304 -16.60 15.70 27.73
C LEU A 304 -16.56 17.14 28.24
N SER A 305 -16.57 18.16 27.38
CA SER A 305 -16.67 19.56 27.80
C SER A 305 -18.05 19.95 28.34
N GLN A 306 -19.10 19.15 28.12
CA GLN A 306 -20.37 19.27 28.85
C GLN A 306 -20.30 18.68 30.26
N PHE A 307 -19.38 17.73 30.52
CA PHE A 307 -19.19 17.10 31.84
C PHE A 307 -18.08 17.74 32.68
N VAL A 308 -17.29 18.67 32.13
CA VAL A 308 -16.36 19.50 32.91
C VAL A 308 -17.07 20.78 33.35
N PRO A 309 -17.34 20.98 34.66
CA PRO A 309 -17.92 22.22 35.14
C PRO A 309 -16.95 23.38 34.86
N LYS A 310 -17.44 24.49 34.30
CA LYS A 310 -16.73 25.77 34.31
C LYS A 310 -16.61 26.24 35.76
N SER A 311 -15.62 25.77 36.50
CA SER A 311 -15.30 26.31 37.82
C SER A 311 -14.22 27.38 37.70
N PHE A 312 -14.65 28.63 37.98
CA PHE A 312 -13.88 29.75 38.49
C PHE A 312 -12.75 30.35 37.64
N SER A 313 -13.05 31.48 37.00
CA SER A 313 -12.19 32.67 37.17
C SER A 313 -13.05 33.93 37.25
N TYR A 314 -12.64 34.79 38.17
CA TYR A 314 -13.38 35.81 38.89
C TYR A 314 -14.01 36.93 38.04
N SER A 315 -15.24 37.29 38.40
CA SER A 315 -15.71 38.67 38.34
C SER A 315 -15.11 39.41 39.55
N GLY A 316 -14.40 40.50 39.29
CA GLY A 316 -13.83 41.38 40.30
C GLY A 316 -13.57 42.75 39.67
N ASN A 317 -14.54 43.64 39.89
CA ASN A 317 -14.56 45.10 39.72
C ASN A 317 -13.31 45.81 39.19
#